data_AF-A0A9P8FAQ1-F1
#
_entry.id   AF-A0A9P8FAQ1-F1
#
_cell.length_a   1.000
_cell.length_b   1.000
_cell.length_c   1.000
_cell.angle_alpha   90.00
_cell.angle_beta   90.00
_cell.angle_gamma   90.00
#
_symmetry.space_group_name_H-M   'P 1'
#
loop_
_entity.id
_entity.type
_entity.pdbx_description
1 polymer ?
#
loop_
_entity_poly.entity_id
_entity_poly.type
_entity_poly.pdbx_seq_one_letter_code
_entity_poly.pdbx_strand_id
1 'polypeptide(L)' 'MGYPETAEGFMIHDHKKWSDFKKGEFKLKKFEEHDVDIAIEACGVCASDLHTITGGWGDAPLPLCVGHEVIGKVVKV' A
#
# COMPACT_ATOMS: atom_id res chain seq x y z
N MET A 1 -6.37 20.84 -10.22
CA MET A 1 -6.71 19.41 -10.21
C MET A 1 -6.77 19.02 -8.74
N GLY A 2 -7.92 18.53 -8.25
CA GLY A 2 -8.10 18.25 -6.82
C GLY A 2 -7.19 17.13 -6.34
N TYR A 3 -6.86 17.13 -5.04
CA TYR A 3 -6.12 16.03 -4.41
C TYR A 3 -6.92 14.72 -4.55
N PRO A 4 -6.30 13.59 -4.93
CA PRO A 4 -7.06 12.38 -5.22
C PRO A 4 -7.66 11.76 -3.96
N GLU A 5 -8.90 11.26 -4.05
CA GLU A 5 -9.55 10.52 -2.95
C GLU A 5 -9.09 9.04 -2.88
N THR A 6 -8.46 8.58 -3.96
CA THR A 6 -8.02 7.21 -4.18
C THR A 6 -6.57 7.17 -4.65
N ALA A 7 -5.92 6.03 -4.47
CA ALA A 7 -4.61 5.75 -5.01
C ALA A 7 -4.61 4.38 -5.70
N GLU A 8 -3.65 4.16 -6.59
CA GLU A 8 -3.43 2.87 -7.22
C GLU A 8 -2.23 2.16 -6.58
N GLY A 9 -2.31 0.84 -6.47
CA GLY A 9 -1.21 0.01 -5.97
C GLY A 9 -1.33 -1.43 -6.43
N PHE A 10 -0.26 -2.20 -6.23
CA PHE A 10 -0.24 -3.64 -6.49
C PHE A 10 -0.68 -4.37 -5.22
N MET A 11 -1.76 -5.13 -5.33
CA MET A 11 -2.41 -5.77 -4.19
C MET A 11 -2.51 -7.27 -4.37
N ILE A 12 -2.39 -8.01 -3.27
CA ILE A 12 -2.82 -9.41 -3.22
C ILE A 12 -4.30 -9.50 -2.86
N HIS A 13 -4.97 -10.55 -3.34
CA HIS A 13 -6.38 -10.82 -3.06
C HIS A 13 -6.61 -12.15 -2.33
N ASP A 14 -5.55 -12.95 -2.18
CA ASP A 14 -5.58 -14.27 -1.54
C ASP A 14 -4.17 -14.60 -1.05
N HIS A 15 -4.00 -14.86 0.25
CA HIS A 15 -2.72 -15.26 0.83
C HIS A 15 -2.13 -16.54 0.21
N LYS A 16 -2.98 -17.46 -0.28
CA LYS A 16 -2.52 -18.69 -0.97
C LYS A 16 -2.00 -18.40 -2.37
N LYS A 17 -2.37 -17.27 -2.96
CA LYS A 17 -1.92 -16.79 -4.27
C LYS A 17 -1.14 -15.47 -4.10
N TRP A 18 -0.34 -15.37 -3.04
CA TRP A 18 0.37 -14.13 -2.67
C TRP A 18 1.27 -13.57 -3.79
N SER A 19 1.73 -14.41 -4.73
CA SER A 19 2.54 -13.97 -5.86
C SER A 19 1.73 -13.44 -7.05
N ASP A 20 0.40 -13.55 -7.04
CA ASP A 20 -0.52 -13.03 -8.07
C ASP A 20 -0.97 -11.61 -7.69
N PHE A 21 -0.07 -10.63 -7.85
CA PHE A 21 -0.36 -9.22 -7.60
C PHE A 21 -1.22 -8.63 -8.72
N LYS A 22 -2.23 -7.86 -8.32
CA LYS A 22 -3.11 -7.13 -9.24
C LYS A 22 -3.03 -5.65 -8.95
N LYS A 23 -2.85 -4.85 -10.01
CA LYS A 23 -2.99 -3.40 -9.89
C LYS A 23 -4.47 -3.10 -9.63
N GLY A 24 -4.75 -2.29 -8.62
CA GLY A 24 -6.10 -1.82 -8.32
C GLY A 24 -6.11 -0.47 -7.63
N GLU A 25 -7.29 0.09 -7.53
CA GLU A 25 -7.56 1.37 -6.88
C GLU A 25 -8.11 1.14 -5.48
N PHE A 26 -7.65 1.93 -4.51
CA PHE A 26 -8.11 1.88 -3.13
C PHE A 26 -8.32 3.30 -2.59
N LYS A 27 -9.25 3.42 -1.63
CA LYS A 27 -9.55 4.70 -0.99
C LYS A 27 -8.45 5.06 -0.01
N LEU A 28 -7.95 6.30 -0.11
CA LEU A 28 -7.03 6.83 0.90
C LEU A 28 -7.77 7.09 2.20
N LYS A 29 -7.04 7.07 3.32
CA LYS A 29 -7.62 7.48 4.60
C LYS A 29 -8.08 8.94 4.53
N LYS A 30 -8.99 9.33 5.43
CA LYS A 30 -9.35 10.74 5.57
C LYS A 30 -8.10 11.52 6.00
N PHE A 31 -7.84 12.62 5.31
CA PHE A 31 -6.74 13.52 5.65
C PHE A 31 -7.05 14.28 6.96
N GLU A 32 -6.08 14.32 7.85
CA GLU A 32 -6.10 14.90 9.20
C GLU A 32 -5.00 15.96 9.36
N GLU A 33 -4.96 16.65 10.50
CA GLU A 33 -4.13 17.85 10.71
C GLU A 33 -2.61 17.61 10.64
N HIS A 34 -2.16 16.38 10.84
CA HIS A 34 -0.73 16.03 10.89
C HIS A 34 -0.31 15.07 9.78
N ASP A 35 -1.17 14.85 8.78
CA ASP A 35 -0.86 13.96 7.68
C ASP A 35 0.08 14.62 6.66
N VAL A 36 0.85 13.79 5.99
CA VAL A 36 1.63 14.19 4.81
C VAL A 36 1.32 13.19 3.71
N ASP A 37 0.88 13.69 2.57
CA ASP A 37 0.71 12.85 1.40
C ASP A 37 1.99 12.85 0.56
N ILE A 38 2.42 11.64 0.19
CA ILE A 38 3.66 11.40 -0.52
C ILE A 38 3.33 10.70 -1.84
N ALA A 39 3.71 11.31 -2.95
CA ALA A 39 3.75 10.63 -4.24
C ALA A 39 4.98 9.72 -4.29
N ILE A 40 4.74 8.41 -4.19
CA ILE A 40 5.77 7.37 -4.11
C ILE A 40 6.58 7.30 -5.42
N GLU A 41 7.91 7.37 -5.31
CA GLU A 41 8.84 7.20 -6.44
C GLU A 41 9.56 5.85 -6.39
N ALA A 42 9.81 5.33 -5.19
CA ALA A 42 10.40 4.02 -4.95
C ALA A 42 9.91 3.43 -3.62
N CYS A 43 9.89 2.11 -3.53
CA CYS A 43 9.66 1.38 -2.28
C CYS A 43 10.59 0.15 -2.23
N GLY A 44 11.23 -0.07 -1.09
CA GLY A 44 11.99 -1.29 -0.83
C GLY A 44 11.08 -2.51 -0.63
N VAL A 45 11.62 -3.70 -0.90
CA VAL A 45 10.94 -4.98 -0.66
C VAL A 45 11.53 -5.59 0.60
N CYS A 46 10.77 -5.53 1.69
CA CYS A 46 11.20 -6.02 2.99
C CYS A 46 10.71 -7.45 3.23
N ALA A 47 11.46 -8.24 4.02
CA ALA A 47 11.03 -9.60 4.39
C ALA A 47 9.68 -9.62 5.12
N SER A 48 9.33 -8.57 5.86
CA SER A 48 8.02 -8.41 6.49
C SER A 48 6.87 -8.30 5.48
N ASP A 49 7.12 -7.76 4.29
CA ASP A 49 6.11 -7.74 3.22
C ASP A 49 5.74 -9.18 2.88
N LEU A 50 6.75 -10.04 2.69
CA LEU A 50 6.57 -11.47 2.44
C LEU A 50 5.84 -12.17 3.59
N HIS A 51 6.26 -11.94 4.84
CA HIS A 51 5.59 -12.51 6.01
C HIS A 51 4.11 -12.11 6.08
N THR A 52 3.78 -10.88 5.69
CA THR A 52 2.41 -10.37 5.73
C THR A 52 1.56 -10.97 4.60
N ILE A 53 2.04 -10.92 3.34
CA ILE A 53 1.27 -11.42 2.19
C ILE A 53 1.08 -12.94 2.19
N THR A 54 1.97 -13.68 2.86
CA THR A 54 1.85 -15.15 3.00
C THR A 54 0.98 -15.57 4.19
N GLY A 55 0.50 -14.64 5.02
CA GLY A 55 -0.25 -14.94 6.25
C GLY A 55 0.62 -15.50 7.38
N GLY A 56 1.95 -15.29 7.32
CA GLY A 56 2.90 -15.78 8.33
C GLY A 56 2.71 -15.18 9.73
N TRP A 57 1.95 -14.08 9.84
CA TRP A 57 1.56 -13.45 11.11
C TRP A 57 0.07 -13.59 11.44
N GLY A 58 -0.64 -14.46 10.73
CA GLY A 58 -2.10 -14.58 10.78
C GLY A 58 -2.78 -13.83 9.63
N ASP A 59 -4.11 -13.86 9.65
CA ASP A 59 -4.92 -13.27 8.58
C ASP A 59 -4.78 -11.74 8.55
N ALA A 60 -4.60 -11.17 7.35
CA ALA A 60 -4.63 -9.74 7.11
C ALA A 60 -5.84 -9.36 6.23
N PRO A 61 -6.39 -8.14 6.36
CA PRO A 61 -7.47 -7.68 5.48
C PRO A 61 -7.03 -7.65 4.02
N LEU A 62 -7.87 -8.19 3.12
CA LEU A 62 -7.66 -8.22 1.68
C LEU A 62 -8.72 -7.36 0.96
N PRO A 63 -8.41 -6.73 -0.20
CA PRO A 63 -7.11 -6.73 -0.87
C PRO A 63 -6.04 -5.93 -0.10
N LEU A 64 -4.78 -6.34 -0.23
CA LEU A 64 -3.68 -5.79 0.56
C LEU A 64 -2.53 -5.30 -0.32
N CYS A 65 -2.22 -4.00 -0.24
CA CYS A 65 -0.98 -3.41 -0.75
C CYS A 65 0.04 -3.38 0.39
N VAL A 66 1.18 -4.03 0.22
CA VAL A 66 2.30 -4.03 1.18
C VAL A 66 3.43 -3.10 0.70
N GLY A 67 4.54 -3.06 1.44
CA GLY A 67 5.65 -2.13 1.23
C GLY A 67 5.61 -1.00 2.25
N HIS A 68 6.71 -0.82 2.96
CA HIS A 68 6.84 0.22 3.99
C HIS A 68 8.21 0.92 4.01
N GLU A 69 9.01 0.73 2.97
CA GLU A 69 10.31 1.38 2.80
C GLU A 69 10.20 2.45 1.69
N VAL A 70 9.28 3.40 1.89
CA VAL A 70 8.83 4.35 0.87
C VAL A 70 9.76 5.56 0.76
N ILE A 71 10.11 5.92 -0.48
CA ILE A 71 10.72 7.20 -0.85
C ILE A 71 9.82 7.87 -1.89
N GLY A 72 9.57 9.17 -1.73
CA GLY A 72 8.76 9.93 -2.67
C GLY A 72 8.79 11.43 -2.40
N LYS A 73 7.94 12.16 -3.13
CA LYS A 73 7.81 13.61 -3.02
C LYS A 73 6.58 13.98 -2.21
N VAL A 74 6.72 14.93 -1.29
CA VAL A 74 5.59 15.52 -0.58
C VAL A 74 4.70 16.27 -1.58
N VAL A 75 3.41 15.96 -1.58
CA VAL A 75 2.40 16.62 -2.43
C VAL A 75 1.33 17.36 -1.63
N LYS A 76 1.19 17.07 -0.33
CA LYS A 76 0.31 17.77 0.61
C LYS A 76 0.79 17.61 2.05
N VAL A 77 0.57 18.63 2.87
CA VAL A 77 0.82 18.70 4.32
C VAL A 77 -0.43 19.30 4.97
#